data_AF-A0A939ZIT2-F1
#
_entry.id   AF-A0A939ZIT2-F1
#
_cell.length_a   1.000
_cell.length_b   1.000
_cell.length_c   1.000
_cell.angle_alpha   90.00
_cell.angle_beta   90.00
_cell.angle_gamma   90.00
#
_symmetry.space_group_name_H-M   'P 1'
#
loop_
_entity.id
_entity.type
_entity.pdbx_description
1 polymer ?
#
loop_
_entity_poly.entity_id
_entity_poly.type
_entity_poly.pdbx_seq_one_letter_code
_entity_poly.pdbx_strand_id
1 'polypeptide(L)'
;MTKLKLIFNQTLMIASAILFGLGVQEAVDYLITGDAYLRWQWFIPLSIILCAFICSVPSIIFMDDISTGRTFKLKVVLHFLCIFAAVSLFATLFGWYEKLSEYLIIAGMIFIIYGFTWAATFWLAKKDEEKINEALDDMRDEE
;
A
#
# COMPACT_ATOMS: atom_id res chain seq x y z
N MET A 1 9.89 -2.98 -15.50
CA MET A 1 10.55 -3.43 -14.25
C MET A 1 10.53 -4.96 -14.19
N THR A 2 11.53 -5.64 -13.62
CA THR A 2 11.45 -7.10 -13.41
C THR A 2 10.40 -7.42 -12.35
N LYS A 3 9.72 -8.58 -12.44
CA LYS A 3 8.70 -9.00 -11.45
C LYS A 3 9.25 -9.01 -10.02
N LEU A 4 10.51 -9.41 -9.84
CA LEU A 4 11.20 -9.37 -8.55
C LEU A 4 11.35 -7.95 -7.99
N LYS A 5 11.71 -6.98 -8.84
CA LYS A 5 11.85 -5.57 -8.44
C LYS A 5 10.49 -4.97 -8.07
N LEU A 6 9.41 -5.37 -8.76
CA LEU A 6 8.05 -4.97 -8.42
C LEU A 6 7.64 -5.49 -7.03
N ILE A 7 7.83 -6.79 -6.78
CA ILE A 7 7.57 -7.43 -5.47
C ILE A 7 8.30 -6.70 -4.35
N PHE A 8 9.61 -6.48 -4.53
CA PHE A 8 10.44 -5.85 -3.52
C PHE A 8 9.97 -4.43 -3.20
N ASN A 9 9.74 -3.61 -4.24
CA ASN A 9 9.28 -2.24 -4.08
C ASN A 9 7.91 -2.16 -3.40
N GLN A 10 6.98 -3.04 -3.77
CA GLN A 10 5.65 -3.05 -3.17
C GLN A 10 5.67 -3.57 -1.75
N THR A 11 6.46 -4.61 -1.47
CA THR A 11 6.68 -5.10 -0.11
C THR A 11 7.21 -3.98 0.78
N LEU A 12 8.23 -3.26 0.32
CA LEU A 12 8.81 -2.16 1.08
C LEU A 12 7.81 -1.02 1.29
N MET A 13 7.08 -0.62 0.25
CA MET A 13 6.06 0.43 0.33
C MET A 13 4.94 0.08 1.31
N ILE A 14 4.40 -1.14 1.21
CA ILE A 14 3.30 -1.61 2.07
C ILE A 14 3.78 -1.74 3.52
N ALA A 15 4.97 -2.31 3.74
CA ALA A 15 5.55 -2.43 5.08
C ALA A 15 5.78 -1.06 5.72
N SER A 16 6.36 -0.10 4.98
CA SER A 16 6.55 1.27 5.46
C SER A 16 5.23 1.94 5.80
N ALA A 17 4.20 1.73 4.99
CA ALA A 17 2.91 2.35 5.22
C ALA A 17 2.18 1.74 6.43
N ILE A 18 2.24 0.43 6.62
CA ILE A 18 1.72 -0.24 7.83
C ILE A 18 2.47 0.26 9.08
N LEU A 19 3.81 0.33 9.04
CA LEU A 19 4.62 0.84 10.16
C LEU A 19 4.28 2.29 10.49
N PHE A 20 4.14 3.14 9.46
CA PHE A 20 3.71 4.52 9.64
C PHE A 20 2.32 4.60 10.27
N GLY A 21 1.38 3.78 9.79
CA GLY A 21 0.04 3.73 10.34
C GLY A 21 0.02 3.32 11.82
N LEU A 22 0.68 2.21 12.16
CA LEU A 22 0.79 1.78 13.56
C LEU A 22 1.48 2.84 14.43
N GLY A 23 2.51 3.51 13.91
CA GLY A 23 3.19 4.61 14.63
C GLY A 23 2.29 5.83 14.86
N VAL A 24 1.49 6.23 13.87
CA VAL A 24 0.51 7.32 14.01
C VAL A 24 -0.57 6.93 15.02
N GLN A 25 -1.08 5.71 14.96
CA GLN A 25 -2.07 5.20 15.91
C GLN A 25 -1.54 5.27 17.34
N GLU A 26 -0.34 4.73 17.59
CA GLU A 26 0.28 4.78 18.93
C GLU A 26 0.52 6.21 19.41
N ALA A 27 0.94 7.11 18.52
CA ALA A 27 1.12 8.51 18.87
C ALA A 27 -0.22 9.17 19.27
N VAL A 28 -1.30 8.89 18.53
CA VAL A 28 -2.64 9.42 18.85
C VAL A 28 -3.14 8.85 20.17
N ASP A 29 -3.02 7.54 20.38
CA ASP A 29 -3.48 6.88 21.60
C ASP A 29 -2.71 7.35 22.83
N TYR A 30 -1.39 7.52 22.71
CA TYR A 30 -0.56 8.11 23.77
C TYR A 30 -0.97 9.55 24.10
N LEU A 31 -1.29 10.37 23.09
CA LEU A 31 -1.72 11.75 23.31
C LEU A 31 -3.10 11.85 24.00
N ILE A 32 -3.98 10.86 23.80
CA ILE A 32 -5.33 10.84 24.37
C ILE A 32 -5.35 10.21 25.76
N THR A 33 -4.67 9.08 25.93
CA THR A 33 -4.78 8.24 27.13
C THR A 33 -3.57 8.37 28.07
N GLY A 34 -2.44 8.91 27.59
CA GLY A 34 -1.18 8.94 28.32
C GLY A 34 -0.46 7.59 28.39
N ASP A 35 -0.98 6.55 27.73
CA ASP A 35 -0.43 5.20 27.73
C ASP A 35 -0.31 4.67 26.28
N ALA A 36 0.65 3.77 26.06
CA ALA A 36 0.89 3.13 24.77
C ALA A 36 0.35 1.69 24.82
N TYR A 37 -0.49 1.32 23.85
CA TYR A 37 -1.18 0.02 23.86
C TYR A 37 -0.40 -1.06 23.11
N LEU A 38 0.34 -0.71 22.04
CA LEU A 38 1.22 -1.68 21.38
C LEU A 38 2.33 -2.11 22.31
N ARG A 39 2.15 -3.30 22.89
CA ARG A 39 3.28 -4.10 23.36
C ARG A 39 4.05 -4.53 22.13
N TRP A 40 5.12 -3.80 21.81
CA TRP A 40 5.95 -4.07 20.64
C TRP A 40 6.67 -5.42 20.80
N GLN A 41 5.99 -6.49 20.43
CA GLN A 41 6.53 -7.85 20.49
C GLN A 41 7.55 -8.02 19.36
N TRP A 42 8.62 -8.77 19.63
CA TRP A 42 9.76 -8.93 18.72
C TRP A 42 9.36 -9.46 17.33
N PHE A 43 8.25 -10.19 17.22
CA PHE A 43 7.76 -10.75 15.97
C PHE A 43 6.89 -9.77 15.16
N ILE A 44 6.45 -8.65 15.72
CA ILE A 44 5.56 -7.70 15.03
C ILE A 44 6.21 -7.16 13.74
N PRO A 45 7.47 -6.66 13.75
CA PRO A 45 8.13 -6.22 12.53
C PRO A 45 8.22 -7.33 11.46
N LEU A 46 8.53 -8.57 11.87
CA LEU A 46 8.58 -9.72 10.98
C LEU A 46 7.20 -10.05 10.39
N SER A 47 6.14 -9.96 11.19
CA SER A 47 4.77 -10.18 10.73
C SER A 47 4.32 -9.12 9.72
N ILE A 48 4.76 -7.86 9.87
CA ILE A 48 4.48 -6.77 8.93
C ILE A 48 5.20 -7.02 7.61
N ILE A 49 6.47 -7.42 7.64
CA ILE A 49 7.24 -7.75 6.43
C ILE A 49 6.60 -8.92 5.69
N LEU A 50 6.21 -9.97 6.42
CA LEU A 50 5.54 -11.13 5.83
C LEU A 50 4.17 -10.75 5.24
N CYS A 51 3.38 -9.95 5.95
CA CYS A 51 2.12 -9.40 5.46
C CYS A 51 2.32 -8.61 4.16
N ALA A 52 3.30 -7.70 4.14
CA ALA A 52 3.60 -6.87 3.00
C ALA A 52 4.05 -7.70 1.78
N PHE A 53 4.85 -8.76 2.01
CA PHE A 53 5.24 -9.69 0.97
C PHE A 53 4.02 -10.42 0.39
N ILE A 54 3.10 -10.91 1.22
CA ILE A 54 1.86 -11.54 0.75
C ILE A 54 0.99 -10.53 -0.01
N CYS A 55 0.93 -9.27 0.44
CA CYS A 55 0.20 -8.21 -0.25
C CYS A 55 0.80 -7.82 -1.62
N SER A 56 2.05 -8.18 -1.90
CA SER A 56 2.66 -7.99 -3.22
C SER A 56 2.18 -9.01 -4.27
N VAL A 57 1.64 -10.16 -3.84
CA VAL A 57 1.15 -11.22 -4.74
C VAL A 57 -0.07 -10.77 -5.56
N PRO A 58 -1.13 -10.18 -4.94
CA PRO A 58 -2.24 -9.60 -5.68
C PRO A 58 -1.79 -8.62 -6.76
N SER A 59 -0.77 -7.81 -6.50
CA SER A 59 -0.25 -6.88 -7.47
C SER A 59 0.29 -7.54 -8.72
N ILE A 60 0.99 -8.68 -8.60
CA ILE A 60 1.44 -9.44 -9.77
C ILE A 60 0.26 -10.00 -10.53
N ILE A 61 -0.75 -10.52 -9.85
CA ILE A 61 -1.88 -11.20 -10.48
C ILE A 61 -2.80 -10.21 -11.19
N PHE A 62 -3.10 -9.07 -10.56
CA PHE A 62 -4.12 -8.14 -11.04
C PHE A 62 -3.55 -6.95 -11.82
N MET A 63 -2.27 -6.61 -11.69
CA MET A 63 -1.66 -5.43 -12.33
C MET A 63 -0.68 -5.77 -13.47
N ASP A 64 -0.51 -7.04 -13.87
CA ASP A 64 0.45 -7.44 -14.94
C ASP A 64 0.04 -6.93 -16.34
N ASP A 65 -1.24 -6.58 -16.54
CA ASP A 65 -1.80 -6.19 -17.83
C ASP A 65 -2.71 -4.97 -17.69
N ILE A 66 -2.23 -3.82 -18.20
CA ILE A 66 -2.95 -2.53 -18.26
C ILE A 66 -3.96 -2.62 -19.41
N SER A 67 -4.97 -3.48 -19.27
CA SER A 67 -6.09 -3.51 -20.21
C SER A 67 -7.10 -2.44 -19.82
N THR A 68 -7.42 -1.51 -20.72
CA THR A 68 -8.35 -0.40 -20.45
C THR A 68 -9.81 -0.87 -20.49
N GLY A 69 -10.63 -0.41 -19.53
CA GLY A 69 -12.09 -0.64 -19.54
C GLY A 69 -12.67 -1.20 -18.23
N ARG A 70 -13.85 -1.85 -18.32
CA ARG A 70 -14.58 -2.40 -17.16
C ARG A 70 -13.79 -3.47 -16.40
N THR A 71 -12.97 -4.24 -17.12
CA THR A 71 -12.10 -5.30 -16.56
C THR A 71 -11.01 -4.72 -15.66
N PHE A 72 -10.47 -3.53 -15.99
CA PHE A 72 -9.50 -2.83 -15.16
C PHE A 72 -10.06 -2.45 -13.80
N LYS A 73 -11.22 -1.79 -13.78
CA LYS A 73 -11.88 -1.36 -12.54
C LYS A 73 -12.14 -2.56 -11.61
N LEU A 74 -12.56 -3.69 -12.18
CA LEU A 74 -12.81 -4.91 -11.43
C LEU A 74 -11.51 -5.52 -10.88
N LYS A 75 -10.42 -5.54 -11.66
CA LYS A 75 -9.08 -5.95 -11.20
C LYS A 75 -8.59 -5.08 -10.03
N VAL A 76 -8.79 -3.76 -10.11
CA VAL A 76 -8.40 -2.81 -9.04
C VAL A 76 -9.19 -3.08 -7.75
N VAL A 77 -10.51 -3.26 -7.86
CA VAL A 77 -11.35 -3.58 -6.70
C VAL A 77 -10.96 -4.92 -6.06
N LEU A 78 -10.75 -5.97 -6.87
CA LEU A 78 -10.30 -7.27 -6.37
C LEU A 78 -8.91 -7.18 -5.72
N HIS A 79 -7.98 -6.46 -6.33
CA HIS A 79 -6.67 -6.21 -5.76
C HIS A 79 -6.75 -5.54 -4.39
N PHE A 80 -7.57 -4.49 -4.27
CA PHE A 80 -7.80 -3.82 -3.00
C PHE A 80 -8.39 -4.77 -1.96
N LEU A 81 -9.42 -5.54 -2.32
CA LEU A 81 -10.04 -6.51 -1.41
C LEU A 81 -9.06 -7.58 -0.95
N CYS A 82 -8.18 -8.08 -1.83
CA CYS A 82 -7.15 -9.04 -1.47
C CYS A 82 -6.14 -8.47 -0.48
N ILE A 83 -5.67 -7.23 -0.69
CA ILE A 83 -4.76 -6.56 0.25
C ILE A 83 -5.47 -6.33 1.59
N PHE A 84 -6.68 -5.80 1.56
CA PHE A 84 -7.45 -5.52 2.78
C PHE A 84 -7.69 -6.79 3.60
N ALA A 85 -8.08 -7.89 2.93
CA ALA A 85 -8.28 -9.18 3.58
C ALA A 85 -6.97 -9.75 4.16
N ALA A 86 -5.85 -9.65 3.44
CA ALA A 86 -4.55 -10.11 3.90
C ALA A 86 -4.08 -9.33 5.13
N VAL A 87 -4.17 -8.00 5.10
CA VAL A 87 -3.78 -7.16 6.25
C VAL A 87 -4.70 -7.42 7.46
N SER A 88 -6.02 -7.53 7.24
CA SER A 88 -6.97 -7.83 8.33
C SER A 88 -6.70 -9.19 8.96
N LEU A 89 -6.39 -10.19 8.15
CA LEU A 89 -6.02 -11.53 8.60
C LEU A 89 -4.74 -11.48 9.45
N PHE A 90 -3.69 -10.80 8.99
CA PHE A 90 -2.43 -10.68 9.71
C PHE A 90 -2.59 -9.88 11.01
N ALA A 91 -3.34 -8.78 10.97
CA ALA A 91 -3.64 -7.97 12.15
C ALA A 91 -4.34 -8.81 13.24
N THR A 92 -5.24 -9.70 12.83
CA THR A 92 -5.93 -10.63 13.74
C THR A 92 -4.99 -11.73 14.25
N LEU A 93 -4.22 -12.38 13.36
CA LEU A 93 -3.36 -13.51 13.70
C LEU A 93 -2.18 -13.13 14.61
N PHE A 94 -1.61 -11.95 14.41
CA PHE A 94 -0.43 -11.49 15.12
C PHE A 94 -0.75 -10.45 16.21
N GLY A 95 -2.03 -10.23 16.51
CA GLY A 95 -2.46 -9.36 17.60
C GLY A 95 -2.00 -7.91 17.45
N TRP A 96 -2.19 -7.33 16.26
CA TRP A 96 -1.84 -5.92 16.01
C TRP A 96 -2.80 -4.92 16.67
N TYR A 97 -3.93 -5.41 17.20
CA TYR A 97 -4.93 -4.64 17.93
C TYR A 97 -5.54 -5.50 19.04
N GLU A 98 -6.03 -4.85 20.10
CA GLU A 98 -6.78 -5.46 21.19
C GLU A 98 -8.27 -5.13 21.13
N LYS A 99 -8.61 -3.92 20.64
CA LYS A 99 -9.98 -3.42 20.57
C LYS A 99 -10.48 -3.26 19.14
N LEU A 100 -11.80 -3.33 18.97
CA LEU A 100 -12.42 -3.06 17.67
C LEU A 100 -12.14 -1.64 17.16
N SER A 101 -12.04 -0.65 18.04
CA SER A 101 -11.69 0.72 17.69
C SER A 101 -10.31 0.82 17.03
N GLU A 102 -9.32 0.10 17.57
CA GLU A 102 -7.95 0.04 17.05
C GLU A 102 -7.94 -0.64 15.67
N TYR A 103 -8.69 -1.73 15.51
CA TYR A 103 -8.89 -2.37 14.20
C TYR A 103 -9.51 -1.42 13.17
N LEU A 104 -10.52 -0.62 13.55
CA LEU A 104 -11.16 0.34 12.65
C LEU A 104 -10.17 1.42 12.20
N ILE A 105 -9.24 1.83 13.05
CA ILE A 105 -8.16 2.77 12.69
C ILE A 105 -7.22 2.10 11.68
N ILE A 106 -6.75 0.87 11.94
CA ILE A 106 -5.93 0.10 10.99
C ILE A 106 -6.64 -0.04 9.63
N ALA A 107 -7.91 -0.44 9.64
CA ALA A 107 -8.72 -0.57 8.44
C ALA A 107 -8.82 0.76 7.67
N GLY A 108 -9.12 1.87 8.36
CA GLY A 108 -9.18 3.20 7.77
C GLY A 108 -7.85 3.65 7.17
N MET A 109 -6.73 3.38 7.84
CA MET A 109 -5.40 3.71 7.32
C MET A 109 -5.06 2.95 6.04
N ILE A 110 -5.47 1.69 5.90
CA ILE A 110 -5.28 0.94 4.66
C ILE A 110 -5.95 1.65 3.48
N PHE A 111 -7.18 2.15 3.65
CA PHE A 111 -7.86 2.92 2.61
C PHE A 111 -7.10 4.21 2.24
N ILE A 112 -6.62 4.95 3.24
CA ILE A 112 -5.87 6.20 3.02
C ILE A 112 -4.56 5.92 2.28
N ILE A 113 -3.78 4.95 2.75
CA ILE A 113 -2.51 4.54 2.14
C ILE A 113 -2.74 4.05 0.72
N TYR A 114 -3.73 3.19 0.51
CA TYR A 114 -4.02 2.64 -0.81
C TYR A 114 -4.47 3.74 -1.78
N GLY A 115 -5.36 4.64 -1.34
CA GLY A 115 -5.77 5.80 -2.12
C GLY A 115 -4.60 6.72 -2.48
N PHE A 116 -3.73 7.02 -1.52
CA PHE A 116 -2.55 7.86 -1.71
C PHE A 116 -1.54 7.24 -2.68
N THR A 117 -1.22 5.95 -2.51
CA THR A 117 -0.28 5.23 -3.38
C THR A 117 -0.77 5.16 -4.83
N TRP A 118 -2.07 4.97 -5.04
CA TRP A 118 -2.67 5.07 -6.37
C TRP A 118 -2.64 6.46 -6.95
N ALA A 119 -2.99 7.48 -6.17
CA ALA A 119 -2.93 8.87 -6.61
C ALA A 119 -1.50 9.27 -7.01
N ALA A 120 -0.51 8.90 -6.19
CA ALA A 120 0.90 9.12 -6.48
C ALA A 120 1.36 8.37 -7.73
N THR A 121 0.96 7.11 -7.90
CA THR A 121 1.30 6.31 -9.09
C THR A 121 0.72 6.94 -10.36
N PHE A 122 -0.54 7.40 -10.30
CA PHE A 122 -1.19 8.08 -11.42
C PHE A 122 -0.52 9.42 -11.75
N TRP A 123 -0.14 10.19 -10.72
CA TRP A 123 0.56 11.46 -10.91
C TRP A 123 1.96 11.28 -11.52
N LEU A 124 2.71 10.27 -11.07
CA LEU A 124 4.02 9.93 -11.66
C LEU A 124 3.87 9.48 -13.11
N ALA A 125 2.91 8.59 -13.40
CA ALA A 125 2.66 8.13 -14.76
C ALA A 125 2.31 9.30 -15.70
N LYS A 126 1.44 10.22 -15.25
CA LYS A 126 1.11 11.42 -16.02
C LYS A 126 2.32 12.32 -16.27
N LYS A 127 3.18 12.51 -15.26
CA LYS A 127 4.40 13.33 -15.40
C LYS A 127 5.40 12.69 -16.37
N ASP A 128 5.49 11.35 -16.38
CA ASP A 128 6.35 10.63 -17.31
C ASP A 128 5.80 10.73 -18.75
N GLU A 129 4.48 10.66 -18.95
CA GLU A 129 3.83 10.93 -20.25
C GLU A 129 4.11 12.36 -20.74
N GLU A 130 3.98 13.37 -19.86
CA GLU A 130 4.28 14.77 -20.19
C GLU A 130 5.74 14.95 -20.63
N LYS A 131 6.70 14.36 -19.91
CA LYS A 131 8.13 14.38 -20.29
C LYS A 131 8.42 13.74 -21.63
N ILE A 132 7.77 12.62 -21.94
CA ILE A 132 7.96 11.92 -23.22
C ILE A 132 7.41 12.77 -24.36
N ASN A 133 6.23 13.38 -24.18
CA ASN A 133 5.65 14.27 -25.17
C ASN A 133 6.50 15.51 -25.41
N GLU A 134 7.03 16.12 -24.35
CA GLU A 134 7.94 17.29 -24.46
C GLU A 134 9.22 16.93 -25.23
N ALA A 135 9.82 15.76 -24.94
CA ALA A 135 10.99 15.28 -25.68
C ALA A 135 10.70 14.96 -27.15
N LEU A 136 9.48 14.48 -27.47
CA LEU A 136 9.04 14.24 -28.85
C LEU A 136 8.79 15.53 -29.62
N ASP A 137 8.29 16.57 -28.95
CA ASP A 137 8.05 17.89 -29.55
C ASP A 137 9.38 18.59 -29.87
N ASP A 138 10.33 18.53 -28.94
CA ASP A 138 11.69 19.08 -29.10
C ASP A 138 12.42 18.44 -30.30
N MET A 139 12.34 17.11 -30.46
CA MET A 139 12.90 16.41 -31.62
C MET A 139 12.22 16.78 -32.95
N ARG A 140 10.93 17.14 -32.94
CA ARG A 140 10.17 17.50 -34.14
C ARG A 140 10.44 18.93 -34.60
N ASP A 141 10.74 19.82 -33.66
CA ASP A 141 11.06 21.22 -33.94
C ASP A 141 12.54 21.41 -34.37
N GLU A 142 13.39 20.40 -34.18
CA GLU A 142 14.78 20.34 -34.69
C GLU A 142 14.90 19.83 -36.15
N GLU A 143 13.84 19.29 -36.77
CA GLU A 143 13.76 18.90 -38.20
C GLU A 143 13.16 20.02 -39.10
#